data_AF-A0A821H8U5-F1
#
_entry.id   AF-A0A821H8U5-F1
#
_cell.length_a   1.000
_cell.length_b   1.000
_cell.length_c   1.000
_cell.angle_alpha   90.00
_cell.angle_beta   90.00
_cell.angle_gamma   90.00
#
_symmetry.space_group_name_H-M   'P 1'
#
loop_
_entity.id
_entity.type
_entity.pdbx_description
1 polymer ?
#
loop_
_entity_poly.entity_id
_entity_poly.type
_entity_poly.pdbx_seq_one_letter_code
_entity_poly.pdbx_strand_id
1 'polypeptide(L)'
;MHLTQAFIGIGGKEPFMMVLGKPTHNRTDLTEEQKALPDLNNVKAFIIPPGCGLILKKGTWHDFPVSLGNPVTILTFNSAEVVEALAAMREPGEMLGQGDIYKIDLQKRLGVKIGYQFELTAGDQEQING
;
A
#
# COMPACT_ATOMS: atom_id res chain seq x y z
N MET A 1 5.00 -17.12 -0.45
CA MET A 1 5.29 -15.77 -0.94
C MET A 1 6.75 -15.60 -1.31
N HIS A 2 7.00 -15.12 -2.52
CA HIS A 2 8.32 -14.74 -3.05
C HIS A 2 8.37 -13.27 -3.48
N LEU A 3 7.22 -12.57 -3.49
CA LEU A 3 7.09 -11.28 -4.14
C LEU A 3 7.62 -10.10 -3.33
N THR A 4 8.22 -9.18 -4.07
CA THR A 4 8.42 -7.78 -3.72
C THR A 4 7.60 -6.97 -4.75
N GLN A 5 6.70 -6.09 -4.32
CA GLN A 5 5.81 -5.32 -5.20
C GLN A 5 6.35 -3.89 -5.38
N ALA A 6 6.28 -3.31 -6.58
CA ALA A 6 6.73 -1.94 -6.81
C ALA A 6 5.60 -1.02 -7.25
N PHE A 7 5.63 0.22 -6.77
CA PHE A 7 4.72 1.30 -7.15
C PHE A 7 5.53 2.52 -7.57
N ILE A 8 5.31 3.00 -8.79
CA ILE A 8 6.06 4.12 -9.36
C ILE A 8 5.07 5.16 -9.87
N GLY A 9 5.16 6.38 -9.34
CA GLY A 9 4.40 7.51 -9.86
C GLY A 9 4.92 7.93 -11.24
N ILE A 10 4.04 7.98 -12.24
CA ILE A 10 4.39 8.43 -13.60
C ILE A 10 3.69 9.76 -13.92
N GLY A 11 4.34 10.62 -14.71
CA GLY A 11 3.87 11.99 -15.01
C GLY A 11 4.53 13.09 -14.16
N GLY A 12 5.27 12.72 -13.10
CA GLY A 12 6.36 13.50 -12.51
C GLY A 12 6.00 14.74 -11.69
N LYS A 13 4.72 15.10 -11.53
CA LYS A 13 4.32 16.35 -10.84
C LYS A 13 3.60 16.13 -9.51
N GLU A 14 2.87 15.04 -9.38
CA GLU A 14 2.00 14.83 -8.23
C GLU A 14 2.61 13.87 -7.22
N PRO A 15 2.63 14.22 -5.91
CA PRO A 15 2.96 13.28 -4.86
C PRO A 15 1.80 12.29 -4.67
N PHE A 16 2.10 11.17 -4.04
CA PHE A 16 1.08 10.23 -3.60
C PHE A 16 1.40 9.72 -2.20
N MET A 17 0.39 9.23 -1.50
CA MET A 17 0.54 8.66 -0.18
C MET A 17 0.42 7.15 -0.22
N MET A 18 1.21 6.47 0.61
CA MET A 18 1.10 5.05 0.90
C MET A 18 0.88 4.85 2.40
N VAL A 19 -0.09 4.04 2.77
CA VAL A 19 -0.23 3.52 4.13
C VAL A 19 0.48 2.19 4.21
N LEU A 20 1.50 2.07 5.06
CA LEU A 20 2.37 0.90 5.17
C LEU A 20 2.43 0.37 6.61
N GLY A 21 2.44 -0.96 6.76
CA GLY A 21 2.64 -1.66 8.02
C GLY A 21 3.77 -2.68 7.91
N LYS A 22 4.52 -2.87 9.01
CA LYS A 22 5.61 -3.85 9.05
C LYS A 22 5.10 -5.28 8.84
N PRO A 23 5.89 -6.17 8.21
CA PRO A 23 5.50 -7.57 8.07
C PRO A 23 5.24 -8.27 9.40
N THR A 24 4.14 -9.00 9.49
CA THR A 24 3.77 -9.80 10.68
C THR A 24 3.93 -11.31 10.46
N HIS A 25 3.88 -11.79 9.21
CA HIS A 25 3.86 -13.21 8.85
C HIS A 25 5.04 -14.08 9.38
N ASN A 26 6.20 -13.48 9.66
CA ASN A 26 7.39 -14.20 10.19
C ASN A 26 7.75 -13.81 11.63
N ARG A 27 6.92 -13.03 12.32
CA ARG A 27 7.22 -12.57 13.69
C ARG A 27 7.12 -13.71 14.70
N THR A 28 8.17 -13.93 15.48
CA THR A 28 8.23 -15.05 16.45
C THR A 28 7.46 -14.78 17.74
N ASP A 29 7.10 -13.53 18.01
CA ASP A 29 6.42 -13.08 19.22
C ASP A 29 4.89 -12.94 19.05
N LEU A 30 4.35 -13.38 17.91
CA LEU A 30 2.92 -13.38 17.60
C LEU A 30 2.38 -14.80 17.46
N THR A 31 1.11 -14.99 17.83
CA THR A 31 0.36 -16.21 17.49
C THR A 31 0.12 -16.32 15.98
N GLU A 32 -0.19 -17.52 15.48
CA GLU A 32 -0.49 -17.72 14.04
C GLU A 32 -1.65 -16.85 13.54
N GLU A 33 -2.68 -16.64 14.37
CA GLU A 33 -3.79 -15.76 14.04
C GLU A 33 -3.33 -14.30 13.92
N GLN A 34 -2.48 -13.83 14.83
CA GLN A 34 -1.94 -12.47 14.78
C GLN A 34 -0.95 -12.25 13.62
N LYS A 35 -0.21 -13.28 13.22
CA LYS A 35 0.66 -13.23 12.03
C LYS A 35 -0.10 -12.99 10.74
N ALA A 36 -1.38 -13.38 10.70
CA ALA A 36 -2.28 -13.18 9.58
C ALA A 36 -2.93 -11.78 9.55
N LEU A 37 -2.58 -10.89 10.50
CA LEU A 37 -3.17 -9.56 10.64
C LEU A 37 -2.07 -8.48 10.67
N PRO A 38 -2.37 -7.24 10.25
CA PRO A 38 -1.47 -6.12 10.44
C PRO A 38 -1.40 -5.70 11.91
N ASP A 39 -0.19 -5.34 12.36
CA ASP A 39 0.00 -4.68 13.65
C ASP A 39 -0.29 -3.18 13.49
N LEU A 40 -1.49 -2.76 13.92
CA LEU A 40 -1.98 -1.38 13.77
C LEU A 40 -1.08 -0.34 14.47
N ASN A 41 -0.34 -0.73 15.52
CA ASN A 41 0.58 0.18 16.21
C ASN A 41 1.82 0.52 15.36
N ASN A 42 2.07 -0.23 14.29
CA ASN A 42 3.19 -0.04 13.37
C ASN A 42 2.76 0.46 12.00
N VAL A 43 1.47 0.74 11.79
CA VAL A 43 0.97 1.31 10.53
C VAL A 43 1.27 2.80 10.48
N LYS A 44 1.86 3.25 9.36
CA LYS A 44 2.23 4.65 9.12
C LYS A 44 1.86 5.07 7.71
N ALA A 45 1.48 6.33 7.56
CA ALA A 45 1.32 6.96 6.26
C ALA A 45 2.63 7.64 5.83
N PHE A 46 2.97 7.49 4.56
CA PHE A 46 4.16 8.07 3.94
C PHE A 46 3.75 8.86 2.71
N ILE A 47 4.19 10.11 2.62
CA ILE A 47 4.08 10.91 1.40
C ILE A 47 5.30 10.61 0.54
N ILE A 48 5.06 10.15 -0.69
CA ILE A 48 6.06 9.81 -1.67
C ILE A 48 6.19 11.00 -2.64
N PRO A 49 7.37 11.63 -2.73
CA PRO A 49 7.57 12.76 -3.61
C PRO A 49 7.35 12.42 -5.10
N PRO A 50 7.04 13.41 -5.95
CA PRO A 50 6.99 13.22 -7.39
C PRO A 50 8.30 12.64 -7.93
N GLY A 51 8.20 11.78 -8.94
CA GLY A 51 9.37 11.13 -9.57
C GLY A 51 10.00 10.00 -8.75
N CYS A 52 9.47 9.71 -7.55
CA CYS A 52 9.89 8.56 -6.76
C CYS A 52 8.99 7.34 -6.99
N GLY A 53 9.57 6.17 -6.74
CA GLY A 53 8.87 4.91 -6.62
C GLY A 53 9.32 4.17 -5.37
N LEU A 54 8.55 3.18 -4.95
CA LEU A 54 8.85 2.34 -3.81
C LEU A 54 8.75 0.87 -4.19
N ILE A 55 9.60 0.08 -3.53
CA ILE A 55 9.67 -1.36 -3.68
C ILE A 55 9.40 -1.96 -2.31
N LEU A 56 8.27 -2.66 -2.17
CA LEU A 56 7.81 -3.26 -0.93
C LEU A 56 8.36 -4.67 -0.78
N LYS A 57 9.10 -4.91 0.30
CA LYS A 57 9.51 -6.27 0.67
C LYS A 57 8.29 -7.15 0.95
N LYS A 58 8.46 -8.44 0.73
CA LYS A 58 7.47 -9.48 1.04
C LYS A 58 6.77 -9.27 2.38
N GLY A 59 5.45 -9.36 2.35
CA GLY A 59 4.57 -9.32 3.51
C GLY A 59 4.50 -7.98 4.22
N THR A 60 5.05 -6.92 3.61
CA THR A 60 4.74 -5.54 4.04
C THR A 60 3.25 -5.33 3.83
N TRP A 61 2.54 -4.95 4.89
CA TRP A 61 1.14 -4.57 4.78
C TRP A 61 1.05 -3.22 4.08
N HIS A 62 0.13 -3.07 3.15
CA HIS A 62 -0.13 -1.79 2.53
C HIS A 62 -1.56 -1.69 2.03
N ASP A 63 -2.03 -0.46 1.85
CA ASP A 63 -3.21 -0.17 1.03
C ASP A 63 -2.77 0.28 -0.38
N PHE A 64 -3.72 0.57 -1.25
CA PHE A 64 -3.44 1.18 -2.55
C PHE A 64 -2.89 2.60 -2.40
N PRO A 65 -2.08 3.06 -3.37
CA PRO A 65 -1.65 4.46 -3.44
C PRO A 65 -2.83 5.42 -3.43
N VAL A 66 -2.69 6.51 -2.69
CA VAL A 66 -3.72 7.54 -2.53
C VAL A 66 -3.23 8.85 -3.14
N SER A 67 -4.05 9.48 -3.98
CA SER A 67 -3.78 10.84 -4.48
C SER A 67 -3.97 11.87 -3.37
N LEU A 68 -3.11 12.90 -3.36
CA LEU A 68 -3.17 13.99 -2.39
C LEU A 68 -3.75 15.28 -3.00
N GLY A 69 -4.81 15.16 -3.80
CA GLY A 69 -5.45 16.30 -4.46
C GLY A 69 -5.69 16.02 -5.94
N ASN A 70 -4.64 16.17 -6.75
CA ASN A 70 -4.72 15.85 -8.18
C ASN A 70 -4.62 14.33 -8.42
N PRO A 71 -5.26 13.79 -9.47
CA PRO A 71 -5.10 12.40 -9.85
C PRO A 71 -3.63 12.03 -10.09
N VAL A 72 -3.24 10.84 -9.61
CA VAL A 72 -1.91 10.27 -9.84
C VAL A 72 -2.04 8.99 -10.65
N THR A 73 -1.13 8.79 -11.60
CA THR A 73 -1.02 7.53 -12.34
C THR A 73 0.11 6.71 -11.75
N ILE A 74 -0.19 5.48 -11.34
CA ILE A 74 0.79 4.58 -10.73
C ILE A 74 1.06 3.39 -11.64
N LEU A 75 2.30 3.22 -12.04
CA LEU A 75 2.77 1.98 -12.63
C LEU A 75 3.06 0.98 -11.49
N THR A 76 2.36 -0.16 -11.51
CA THR A 76 2.51 -1.20 -10.50
C THR A 76 3.16 -2.44 -11.11
N PHE A 77 4.21 -2.95 -10.48
CA PHE A 77 4.88 -4.18 -10.88
C PHE A 77 4.55 -5.30 -9.90
N ASN A 78 4.05 -6.40 -10.44
CA ASN A 78 3.62 -7.59 -9.72
C ASN A 78 4.15 -8.84 -10.43
N SER A 79 4.16 -9.99 -9.74
CA SER A 79 4.36 -11.27 -10.43
C SER A 79 3.18 -11.56 -11.36
N ALA A 80 3.43 -12.39 -12.38
CA ALA A 80 2.36 -12.87 -13.26
C ALA A 80 1.21 -13.50 -12.48
N GLU A 81 1.52 -14.34 -11.47
CA GLU A 81 0.53 -14.97 -10.59
C GLU A 81 -0.39 -13.96 -9.89
N VAL A 82 0.16 -12.82 -9.43
CA VAL A 82 -0.61 -11.76 -8.80
C VAL A 82 -1.46 -11.01 -9.82
N VAL A 83 -0.91 -10.73 -11.01
CA VAL A 83 -1.67 -10.09 -12.10
C VAL A 83 -2.86 -10.96 -12.50
N GLU A 84 -2.65 -12.27 -12.67
CA GLU A 84 -3.70 -13.24 -13.00
C GLU A 84 -4.75 -13.35 -11.90
N ALA A 85 -4.33 -13.44 -10.63
CA ALA A 85 -5.25 -13.50 -9.50
C ALA A 85 -6.09 -12.22 -9.37
N LEU A 86 -5.49 -11.04 -9.59
CA LEU A 86 -6.22 -9.77 -9.61
C LEU A 86 -7.20 -9.68 -10.80
N ALA A 87 -6.80 -10.15 -11.98
CA ALA A 87 -7.65 -10.14 -13.17
C ALA A 87 -8.84 -11.12 -13.07
N ALA A 88 -8.69 -12.22 -12.31
CA ALA A 88 -9.74 -13.21 -12.08
C ALA A 88 -10.80 -12.75 -11.06
N MET A 89 -10.52 -11.73 -10.26
CA MET A 89 -11.46 -11.19 -9.27
C MET A 89 -12.62 -10.45 -9.94
N ARG A 90 -13.83 -11.00 -9.82
CA ARG A 90 -15.05 -10.38 -10.37
C ARG A 90 -15.66 -9.34 -9.44
N GLU A 91 -15.53 -9.57 -8.13
CA GLU A 91 -16.13 -8.72 -7.10
C GLU A 91 -15.08 -8.33 -6.06
N PRO A 92 -15.18 -7.15 -5.44
CA PRO A 92 -14.30 -6.75 -4.34
C PRO A 92 -14.43 -7.70 -3.14
N GLY A 93 -13.30 -8.21 -2.64
CA GLY A 93 -13.28 -9.12 -1.52
C GLY A 93 -11.90 -9.36 -0.92
N GLU A 94 -11.86 -10.20 0.12
CA GLU A 94 -10.63 -10.75 0.66
C GLU A 94 -10.02 -11.77 -0.32
N MET A 95 -8.69 -11.83 -0.36
CA MET A 95 -7.93 -12.82 -1.13
C MET A 95 -6.97 -13.51 -0.16
N LEU A 96 -7.39 -14.66 0.37
CA LEU A 96 -6.66 -15.36 1.43
C LEU A 96 -5.70 -16.41 0.84
N GLY A 97 -4.67 -15.95 0.11
CA GLY A 97 -3.67 -16.84 -0.50
C GLY A 97 -4.00 -17.30 -1.93
N GLN A 98 -4.77 -16.51 -2.69
CA GLN A 98 -4.98 -16.73 -4.12
C GLN A 98 -3.84 -16.09 -4.90
N GLY A 99 -2.94 -16.92 -5.44
CA GLY A 99 -1.63 -16.45 -5.92
C GLY A 99 -0.78 -15.91 -4.75
N ASP A 100 0.25 -15.12 -5.05
CA ASP A 100 1.08 -14.48 -4.03
C ASP A 100 0.42 -13.25 -3.36
N ILE A 101 -0.90 -13.31 -3.17
CA ILE A 101 -1.73 -12.21 -2.62
C ILE A 101 -2.34 -12.65 -1.29
N TYR A 102 -2.18 -11.78 -0.29
CA TYR A 102 -2.91 -11.86 0.96
C TYR A 102 -3.59 -10.53 1.25
N LYS A 103 -4.89 -10.44 0.94
CA LYS A 103 -5.72 -9.24 1.11
C LYS A 103 -6.85 -9.54 2.08
N ILE A 104 -7.02 -8.70 3.10
CA ILE A 104 -8.04 -8.85 4.13
C ILE A 104 -8.93 -7.60 4.21
N ASP A 105 -10.08 -7.75 4.84
CA ASP A 105 -11.00 -6.67 5.16
C ASP A 105 -10.83 -6.30 6.65
N LEU A 106 -10.24 -5.13 6.92
CA LEU A 106 -9.96 -4.68 8.28
C LEU A 106 -11.22 -4.51 9.13
N GLN A 107 -12.35 -4.12 8.52
CA GLN A 107 -13.60 -3.97 9.25
C GLN A 107 -14.13 -5.34 9.68
N LYS A 108 -14.07 -6.34 8.80
CA LYS A 108 -14.52 -7.70 9.13
C LYS A 108 -13.60 -8.41 10.11
N ARG A 109 -12.28 -8.21 9.99
CA ARG A 109 -11.27 -8.94 10.79
C ARG A 109 -10.95 -8.28 12.13
N LEU A 110 -10.92 -6.95 12.17
CA LEU A 110 -10.47 -6.18 13.34
C LEU A 110 -11.54 -5.21 13.86
N GLY A 111 -12.66 -5.04 13.16
CA GLY A 111 -13.69 -4.07 13.55
C GLY A 111 -13.28 -2.62 13.34
N VAL A 112 -12.19 -2.35 12.62
CA VAL A 112 -11.60 -1.00 12.47
C VAL A 112 -11.68 -0.48 11.04
N LYS A 113 -11.70 0.85 10.90
CA LYS A 113 -11.47 1.57 9.63
C LYS A 113 -10.28 2.49 9.79
N ILE A 114 -9.42 2.51 8.77
CA ILE A 114 -8.33 3.47 8.68
C ILE A 114 -8.81 4.60 7.79
N GLY A 115 -8.77 5.83 8.32
CA GLY A 115 -9.00 7.04 7.57
C GLY A 115 -7.80 7.97 7.75
N TYR A 116 -7.60 8.85 6.79
CA TYR A 116 -6.56 9.86 6.83
C TYR A 116 -7.18 11.20 6.47
N GLN A 117 -6.72 12.24 7.15
CA GLN A 117 -7.03 13.63 6.85
C GLN A 117 -5.71 14.35 6.68
N PHE A 118 -5.59 15.12 5.61
CA PHE A 118 -4.42 15.93 5.34
C PHE A 118 -4.86 17.33 4.95
N GLU A 119 -4.05 18.30 5.33
CA GLU A 119 -4.17 19.67 4.85
C GLU A 119 -2.94 19.97 4.01
N LEU A 120 -3.16 20.36 2.75
CA LEU A 120 -2.11 20.93 1.93
C LEU A 120 -1.94 22.39 2.35
N THR A 121 -0.93 22.67 3.15
CA THR A 121 -0.51 24.05 3.38
C THR A 121 0.29 24.52 2.17
N ALA A 122 -0.11 25.65 1.57
CA ALA A 122 0.66 26.29 0.51
C ALA A 122 1.99 26.79 1.08
N GLY A 123 3.01 25.92 1.07
CA GLY A 123 4.39 26.24 1.36
C GLY A 123 5.24 25.55 0.29
N ASP A 124 6.09 26.32 -0.37
CA ASP A 124 7.16 25.90 -1.29
C ASP A 124 6.79 25.67 -2.78
N GLN A 125 5.91 26.50 -3.35
CA GLN A 125 5.90 26.70 -4.82
C GLN A 125 6.95 27.70 -5.33
N GLU A 126 7.76 28.31 -4.45
CA GLU A 126 8.68 29.40 -4.82
C GLU A 126 10.14 29.01 -5.13
N GLN A 127 10.53 27.73 -5.11
CA GLN A 127 11.94 27.34 -5.36
C GLN A 127 12.20 26.43 -6.58
N ILE A 128 11.25 26.30 -7.51
CA ILE A 128 11.48 25.58 -8.77
C ILE A 128 11.36 26.54 -9.96
N ASN A 129 12.12 27.63 -9.92
CA ASN A 129 12.49 28.45 -11.07
C ASN A 129 13.86 29.06 -10.76
N GLY A 130 14.90 28.25 -10.94
CA GLY A 130 16.31 28.64 -10.89
C GLY A 130 17.09 27.89 -11.94
#